data_AF-A0A3A5QZC6-F1
#
_entry.id   AF-A0A3A5QZC6-F1
#
_cell.length_a   1.000
_cell.length_b   1.000
_cell.length_c   1.000
_cell.angle_alpha   90.00
_cell.angle_beta   90.00
_cell.angle_gamma   90.00
#
_symmetry.space_group_name_H-M   'P 1'
#
loop_
_entity.id
_entity.type
_entity.pdbx_description
1 polymer ?
#
loop_
_entity_poly.entity_id
_entity_poly.type
_entity_poly.pdbx_seq_one_letter_code
_entity_poly.pdbx_strand_id
1 'polypeptide(L)'
;MKYPIGIQSFEKIRLGEYTYVDKTALIHQLVNTSNYYFLSRPRRFGKSLLISTLEAYFNGQQELFKGLEMERLEKEWTKYPVLHLDLNTSKYDEKNSLINVLNDTLCQWESIYGTVPSEVNPELRFKGIIRRAYEQTGQRVVILVDEYDKPMLQAIGDEELQNEYRNTLKAFYSVMKTQDRYIRFGFLTGGTKFGKVSVFSDLNNLIDLSMDRQFQTLCGMTDKEIHTYFEEPLHQIAENYGITYDEVCLRLKERYDGYRFRQNGTNLYNPFSLLNTFRSLEFGSYWFETGTPTYLVKLLKDNNFCLPDLTSEGVTAETLTDVESFKDNPIAVIYQSGYLTIKEYDEEFNIYRLGFPNKEVAEGFIKYLVPYYMPIKDSESVY
;
A
#
# COMPACT_ATOMS: atom_id res chain seq x y z
N MET A 1 -22.28 6.59 -13.81
CA MET A 1 -21.42 6.23 -12.65
C MET A 1 -20.21 7.16 -12.56
N LYS A 2 -19.73 7.54 -11.37
CA LYS A 2 -18.48 8.30 -11.17
C LYS A 2 -17.39 7.40 -10.58
N TYR A 3 -16.19 7.42 -11.17
CA TYR A 3 -15.07 6.56 -10.78
C TYR A 3 -13.99 7.37 -10.03
N PRO A 4 -13.56 6.96 -8.81
CA PRO A 4 -12.62 7.72 -7.99
C PRO A 4 -11.14 7.53 -8.42
N ILE A 5 -10.85 7.63 -9.72
CA ILE A 5 -9.50 7.41 -10.25
C ILE A 5 -8.60 8.56 -9.81
N GLY A 6 -7.56 8.24 -9.02
CA GLY A 6 -6.63 9.23 -8.49
C GLY A 6 -7.16 10.01 -7.28
N ILE A 7 -8.35 9.68 -6.77
CA ILE A 7 -8.90 10.29 -5.55
C ILE A 7 -8.57 9.38 -4.37
N GLN A 8 -7.80 9.91 -3.42
CA GLN A 8 -7.39 9.18 -2.21
C GLN A 8 -8.15 9.63 -0.96
N SER A 9 -8.84 10.77 -1.01
CA SER A 9 -9.65 11.27 0.10
C SER A 9 -11.00 10.57 0.13
N PHE A 10 -11.27 9.86 1.23
CA PHE A 10 -12.55 9.23 1.49
C PHE A 10 -13.68 10.27 1.49
N GLU A 11 -13.49 11.40 2.16
CA GLU A 11 -14.45 12.51 2.17
C GLU A 11 -14.81 12.99 0.75
N LYS A 12 -13.81 13.23 -0.12
CA LYS A 12 -14.07 13.64 -1.52
C LYS A 12 -14.87 12.59 -2.28
N ILE A 13 -14.62 11.30 -2.05
CA ILE A 13 -15.38 10.22 -2.68
C ILE A 13 -16.83 10.25 -2.23
N ARG A 14 -17.07 10.36 -0.91
CA ARG A 14 -18.41 10.33 -0.31
C ARG A 14 -19.23 11.56 -0.67
N LEU A 15 -18.66 12.76 -0.53
CA LEU A 15 -19.33 14.02 -0.86
C LEU A 15 -19.49 14.24 -2.37
N GLY A 16 -18.55 13.72 -3.18
CA GLY A 16 -18.57 13.83 -4.63
C GLY A 16 -19.46 12.81 -5.33
N GLU A 17 -20.12 11.92 -4.58
CA GLU A 17 -20.94 10.80 -5.06
C GLU A 17 -20.17 9.88 -6.02
N TYR A 18 -18.88 9.64 -5.71
CA TYR A 18 -18.09 8.63 -6.40
C TYR A 18 -18.46 7.24 -5.90
N THR A 19 -18.33 6.25 -6.77
CA THR A 19 -18.52 4.85 -6.42
C THR A 19 -17.48 4.42 -5.41
N TYR A 20 -17.90 3.91 -4.25
CA TYR A 20 -17.04 3.40 -3.19
C TYR A 20 -17.39 1.93 -2.93
N VAL A 21 -16.39 1.05 -3.10
CA VAL A 21 -16.52 -0.36 -2.74
C VAL A 21 -16.36 -0.47 -1.24
N ASP A 22 -17.42 -0.89 -0.55
CA ASP A 22 -17.49 -0.80 0.91
C ASP A 22 -16.63 -1.86 1.59
N LYS A 23 -15.59 -1.41 2.31
CA LYS A 23 -14.71 -2.24 3.15
C LYS A 23 -14.90 -1.96 4.64
N THR A 24 -15.89 -1.15 5.00
CA THR A 24 -15.96 -0.54 6.33
C THR A 24 -16.31 -1.53 7.44
N ALA A 25 -16.92 -2.67 7.13
CA ALA A 25 -17.06 -3.79 8.06
C ALA A 25 -15.70 -4.38 8.49
N LEU A 26 -14.74 -4.52 7.56
CA LEU A 26 -13.39 -4.97 7.89
C LEU A 26 -12.65 -3.91 8.71
N ILE A 27 -12.88 -2.63 8.42
CA ILE A 27 -12.33 -1.53 9.22
C ILE A 27 -12.86 -1.59 10.66
N HIS A 28 -14.17 -1.79 10.84
CA HIS A 28 -14.78 -1.96 12.15
C HIS A 28 -14.16 -3.14 12.92
N GLN A 29 -13.94 -4.28 12.26
CA GLN A 29 -13.25 -5.41 12.88
C GLN A 29 -11.80 -5.05 13.26
N LEU A 30 -11.08 -4.36 12.39
CA LEU A 30 -9.69 -3.97 12.57
C LEU A 30 -9.50 -3.09 13.82
N VAL A 31 -10.28 -2.02 13.95
CA VAL A 31 -10.14 -1.04 15.05
C VAL A 31 -10.55 -1.60 16.43
N ASN A 32 -11.25 -2.75 16.44
CA ASN A 32 -11.73 -3.41 17.66
C ASN A 32 -10.94 -4.68 18.04
N THR A 33 -9.93 -5.08 17.26
CA THR A 33 -9.18 -6.33 17.52
C THR A 33 -7.86 -6.09 18.26
N SER A 34 -7.06 -5.12 17.82
CA SER A 34 -5.74 -4.78 18.38
C SER A 34 -5.43 -3.31 18.14
N ASN A 35 -4.25 -2.86 18.57
CA ASN A 35 -3.87 -1.46 18.56
C ASN A 35 -2.84 -1.09 17.49
N TYR A 36 -1.98 -2.01 17.05
CA TYR A 36 -0.84 -1.68 16.19
C TYR A 36 -0.77 -2.60 14.98
N TYR A 37 -0.85 -2.00 13.79
CA TYR A 37 -0.98 -2.71 12.54
C TYR A 37 -0.01 -2.21 11.48
N PHE A 38 0.38 -3.14 10.63
CA PHE A 38 1.15 -2.89 9.43
C PHE A 38 0.47 -3.54 8.22
N LEU A 39 0.36 -2.81 7.12
CA LEU A 39 -0.11 -3.36 5.85
C LEU A 39 0.80 -2.94 4.70
N SER A 40 1.49 -3.90 4.10
CA SER A 40 2.12 -3.73 2.79
C SER A 40 1.20 -4.27 1.69
N ARG A 41 0.96 -3.42 0.68
CA ARG A 41 0.29 -3.76 -0.58
C ARG A 41 0.98 -3.03 -1.73
N PRO A 42 0.92 -3.59 -2.96
CA PRO A 42 1.47 -2.92 -4.12
C PRO A 42 0.86 -1.53 -4.34
N ARG A 43 1.52 -0.73 -5.17
CA ARG A 43 1.04 0.61 -5.53
C ARG A 43 -0.39 0.53 -6.09
N ARG A 44 -1.23 1.51 -5.75
CA ARG A 44 -2.60 1.68 -6.26
C ARG A 44 -3.60 0.60 -5.85
N PHE A 45 -3.33 -0.11 -4.76
CA PHE A 45 -4.29 -1.04 -4.14
C PHE A 45 -5.32 -0.37 -3.20
N GLY A 46 -5.25 0.96 -3.02
CA GLY A 46 -6.19 1.70 -2.16
C GLY A 46 -5.70 1.93 -0.73
N LYS A 47 -4.39 1.85 -0.48
CA LYS A 47 -3.78 2.06 0.85
C LYS A 47 -4.06 3.47 1.42
N SER A 48 -3.76 4.52 0.65
CA SER A 48 -4.03 5.91 1.06
C SER A 48 -5.53 6.18 1.26
N LEU A 49 -6.39 5.52 0.47
CA LEU A 49 -7.84 5.58 0.67
C LEU A 49 -8.26 4.90 1.99
N LEU A 50 -7.65 3.77 2.34
CA LEU A 50 -7.84 3.12 3.63
C LEU A 50 -7.41 4.04 4.79
N ILE A 51 -6.23 4.70 4.68
CA ILE A 51 -5.77 5.69 5.66
C ILE A 51 -6.79 6.82 5.82
N SER A 52 -7.24 7.41 4.71
CA SER A 52 -8.24 8.47 4.75
C SER A 52 -9.59 8.01 5.31
N THR A 53 -9.97 6.74 5.09
CA THR A 53 -11.19 6.16 5.68
C THR A 53 -11.05 5.97 7.19
N LEU A 54 -9.89 5.48 7.66
CA LEU A 54 -9.58 5.35 9.08
C LEU A 54 -9.55 6.73 9.76
N GLU A 55 -8.92 7.72 9.13
CA GLU A 55 -8.89 9.10 9.62
C GLU A 55 -10.31 9.67 9.77
N ALA A 56 -11.18 9.47 8.78
CA ALA A 56 -12.57 9.91 8.87
C ALA A 56 -13.34 9.22 10.00
N TYR A 57 -13.15 7.91 10.16
CA TYR A 57 -13.77 7.15 11.24
C TYR A 57 -13.33 7.67 12.62
N PHE A 58 -12.02 7.80 12.85
CA PHE A 58 -11.51 8.27 14.14
C PHE A 58 -11.76 9.75 14.41
N ASN A 59 -12.00 10.57 13.37
CA ASN A 59 -12.48 11.94 13.53
C ASN A 59 -13.98 12.04 13.87
N GLY A 60 -14.70 10.91 13.93
CA GLY A 60 -16.13 10.86 14.25
C GLY A 60 -17.04 11.39 13.13
N GLN A 61 -16.57 11.36 11.87
CA GLN A 61 -17.30 11.89 10.70
C GLN A 61 -18.39 10.92 10.21
N GLN A 62 -19.37 10.63 11.07
CA GLN A 62 -20.45 9.67 10.83
C GLN A 62 -21.17 9.87 9.49
N GLU A 63 -21.38 11.13 9.11
CA GLU A 63 -22.08 11.52 7.88
C GLU A 63 -21.45 10.91 6.61
N LEU A 64 -20.13 10.69 6.61
CA LEU A 64 -19.42 10.09 5.48
C LEU A 64 -19.70 8.59 5.32
N PHE A 65 -20.13 7.91 6.40
CA PHE A 65 -20.38 6.47 6.43
C PHE A 65 -21.82 6.08 6.16
N LYS A 66 -22.73 7.04 5.95
CA LYS A 66 -24.13 6.78 5.60
C LYS A 66 -24.25 5.83 4.41
N GLY A 67 -25.05 4.78 4.55
CA GLY A 67 -25.27 3.73 3.56
C GLY A 67 -24.15 2.69 3.45
N LEU A 68 -23.12 2.76 4.29
CA LEU A 68 -22.05 1.76 4.39
C LEU A 68 -22.31 0.84 5.60
N GLU A 69 -21.67 -0.33 5.62
CA GLU A 69 -21.82 -1.32 6.70
C GLU A 69 -21.43 -0.74 8.07
N MET A 70 -20.42 0.12 8.14
CA MET A 70 -20.00 0.79 9.38
C MET A 70 -21.11 1.63 10.02
N GLU A 71 -22.05 2.21 9.25
CA GLU A 71 -23.19 2.95 9.82
C GLU A 71 -24.02 2.08 10.77
N ARG A 72 -24.12 0.78 10.49
CA ARG A 72 -24.90 -0.17 11.29
C ARG A 72 -24.07 -0.78 12.43
N LEU A 73 -22.75 -0.86 12.26
CA LEU A 73 -21.84 -1.51 13.19
C LEU A 73 -21.40 -0.55 14.31
N GLU A 74 -21.02 0.68 13.97
CA GLU A 74 -20.53 1.69 14.91
C GLU A 74 -21.67 2.51 15.51
N LYS A 75 -21.62 2.69 16.84
CA LYS A 75 -22.68 3.37 17.61
C LYS A 75 -22.19 4.60 18.34
N GLU A 76 -20.93 4.64 18.76
CA GLU A 76 -20.44 5.70 19.65
C GLU A 76 -19.86 6.89 18.87
N TRP A 77 -19.26 6.65 17.70
CA TRP A 77 -18.66 7.68 16.83
C TRP A 77 -17.75 8.65 17.61
N THR A 78 -16.99 8.12 18.57
CA THR A 78 -16.09 8.89 19.42
C THR A 78 -15.01 9.55 18.56
N LYS A 79 -14.82 10.86 18.75
CA LYS A 79 -13.74 11.62 18.12
C LYS A 79 -12.44 11.46 18.89
N TYR A 80 -11.38 11.10 18.18
CA TYR A 80 -10.03 10.93 18.71
C TYR A 80 -9.07 11.94 18.05
N PRO A 81 -7.99 12.36 18.75
CA PRO A 81 -6.90 13.09 18.10
C PRO A 81 -6.17 12.16 17.12
N VAL A 82 -6.15 12.55 15.84
CA VAL A 82 -5.48 11.81 14.76
C VAL A 82 -4.18 12.52 14.36
N LEU A 83 -3.08 11.79 14.36
CA LEU A 83 -1.77 12.22 13.85
C LEU A 83 -1.48 11.43 12.57
N HIS A 84 -1.67 12.07 11.43
CA HIS A 84 -1.44 11.48 10.11
C HIS A 84 -0.11 11.98 9.54
N LEU A 85 0.86 11.06 9.37
CA LEU A 85 2.15 11.31 8.73
C LEU A 85 2.15 10.74 7.30
N ASP A 86 2.24 11.60 6.30
CA ASP A 86 2.41 11.21 4.89
C ASP A 86 3.85 11.50 4.44
N LEU A 87 4.61 10.44 4.17
CA LEU A 87 5.99 10.56 3.69
C LEU A 87 6.08 10.75 2.17
N ASN A 88 4.97 10.97 1.45
CA ASN A 88 5.01 11.15 -0.01
C ASN A 88 5.56 12.49 -0.51
N THR A 89 5.71 13.47 0.36
CA THR A 89 5.82 14.90 -0.01
C THR A 89 7.22 15.37 -0.40
N SER A 90 8.22 14.51 -0.39
CA SER A 90 9.62 14.88 -0.67
C SER A 90 10.34 13.92 -1.61
N LYS A 91 11.43 14.43 -2.18
CA LYS A 91 12.49 13.63 -2.79
C LYS A 91 13.55 13.38 -1.71
N TYR A 92 13.81 12.11 -1.43
CA TYR A 92 14.69 11.67 -0.35
C TYR A 92 16.09 11.37 -0.88
N ASP A 93 16.71 12.34 -1.53
CA ASP A 93 18.05 12.26 -2.11
C ASP A 93 19.12 13.05 -1.32
N GLU A 94 18.73 13.72 -0.23
CA GLU A 94 19.65 14.44 0.65
C GLU A 94 19.47 14.03 2.11
N LYS A 95 20.58 14.01 2.84
CA LYS A 95 20.68 13.75 4.29
C LYS A 95 19.53 14.36 5.13
N ASN A 96 19.21 15.63 4.89
CA ASN A 96 18.20 16.36 5.67
C ASN A 96 16.76 16.24 5.14
N SER A 97 16.52 15.61 3.97
CA SER A 97 15.19 15.54 3.36
C SER A 97 14.13 14.94 4.30
N LEU A 98 14.47 13.85 4.98
CA LEU A 98 13.57 13.21 5.94
C LEU A 98 13.31 14.09 7.17
N ILE A 99 14.36 14.66 7.75
CA ILE A 99 14.23 15.53 8.93
C ILE A 99 13.35 16.74 8.61
N ASN A 100 13.48 17.31 7.41
CA ASN A 100 12.67 18.45 6.97
C ASN A 100 11.17 18.09 6.87
N VAL A 101 10.82 16.93 6.30
CA VAL A 101 9.43 16.44 6.23
C VAL A 101 8.85 16.19 7.63
N LEU A 102 9.62 15.55 8.51
CA LEU A 102 9.21 15.32 9.88
C LEU A 102 9.03 16.66 10.61
N ASN A 103 9.94 17.61 10.43
CA ASN A 103 9.86 18.92 11.07
C ASN A 103 8.62 19.71 10.63
N ASP A 104 8.29 19.71 9.34
CA ASP A 104 7.08 20.37 8.83
C ASP A 104 5.82 19.75 9.45
N THR A 105 5.72 18.42 9.42
CA THR A 105 4.60 17.68 10.02
C THR A 105 4.46 17.95 11.52
N LEU A 106 5.58 17.92 12.24
CA LEU A 106 5.61 18.19 13.68
C LEU A 106 5.19 19.62 14.00
N CYS A 107 5.63 20.61 13.22
CA CYS A 107 5.22 22.00 13.39
C CYS A 107 3.70 22.16 13.26
N GLN A 108 3.08 21.45 12.31
CA GLN A 108 1.62 21.46 12.15
C GLN A 108 0.92 20.89 13.40
N TRP A 109 1.39 19.76 13.92
CA TRP A 109 0.81 19.18 15.14
C TRP A 109 1.07 20.03 16.39
N GLU A 110 2.24 20.65 16.51
CA GLU A 110 2.59 21.56 17.61
C GLU A 110 1.75 22.83 17.59
N SER A 111 1.30 23.29 16.42
CA SER A 111 0.37 24.42 16.34
C SER A 111 -0.98 24.13 17.02
N ILE A 112 -1.35 22.84 17.12
CA ILE A 112 -2.57 22.37 17.74
C ILE A 112 -2.33 22.01 19.21
N TYR A 113 -1.31 21.19 19.48
CA TYR A 113 -1.08 20.58 20.79
C TYR A 113 0.03 21.25 21.62
N GLY A 114 0.68 22.28 21.08
CA GLY A 114 1.78 23.00 21.72
C GLY A 114 3.13 22.27 21.67
N THR A 115 4.16 22.95 22.16
CA THR A 115 5.56 22.47 22.20
C THR A 115 6.25 22.92 23.51
N VAL A 116 7.37 22.29 23.84
CA VAL A 116 8.22 22.65 24.98
C VAL A 116 9.65 22.89 24.47
N PRO A 117 10.38 23.94 24.91
CA PRO A 117 11.71 24.26 24.38
C PRO A 117 12.77 23.14 24.46
N SER A 118 12.59 22.16 25.36
CA SER A 118 13.47 20.99 25.49
C SER A 118 13.24 19.94 24.39
N GLU A 119 12.13 20.01 23.66
CA GLU A 119 11.76 19.08 22.58
C GLU A 119 12.43 19.53 21.28
N VAL A 120 13.74 19.27 21.17
CA VAL A 120 14.53 19.76 20.03
C VAL A 120 14.46 18.80 18.84
N ASN A 121 14.67 17.51 19.07
CA ASN A 121 14.71 16.51 18.00
C ASN A 121 13.32 15.96 17.65
N PRO A 122 13.11 15.44 16.42
CA PRO A 122 11.82 14.91 15.98
C PRO A 122 11.16 13.91 16.93
N GLU A 123 11.92 12.97 17.50
CA GLU A 123 11.42 11.96 18.43
C GLU A 123 10.92 12.55 19.76
N LEU A 124 11.58 13.61 20.27
CA LEU A 124 11.15 14.29 21.49
C LEU A 124 9.90 15.13 21.26
N ARG A 125 9.83 15.82 20.12
CA ARG A 125 8.66 16.58 19.68
C ARG A 125 7.46 15.66 19.51
N PHE A 126 7.63 14.55 18.79
CA PHE A 126 6.56 13.55 18.60
C PHE A 126 6.05 12.97 19.92
N LYS A 127 6.97 12.65 20.84
CA LYS A 127 6.63 12.19 22.19
C LYS A 127 5.78 13.22 22.94
N GLY A 128 6.20 14.49 22.91
CA GLY A 128 5.48 15.60 23.53
C GLY A 128 4.07 15.79 22.96
N ILE A 129 3.96 15.75 21.63
CA ILE A 129 2.69 15.90 20.91
C ILE A 129 1.70 14.79 21.29
N ILE A 130 2.11 13.51 21.28
CA ILE A 130 1.22 12.39 21.65
C ILE A 130 0.68 12.58 23.07
N ARG A 131 1.56 12.92 24.03
CA ARG A 131 1.17 13.14 25.41
C ARG A 131 0.20 14.32 25.54
N ARG A 132 0.53 15.46 24.94
CA ARG A 132 -0.29 16.68 25.04
C ARG A 132 -1.63 16.54 24.33
N ALA A 133 -1.68 15.84 23.19
CA ALA A 133 -2.93 15.52 22.50
C ALA A 133 -3.89 14.73 23.41
N TYR A 134 -3.37 13.75 24.14
CA TYR A 134 -4.15 13.04 25.16
C TYR A 134 -4.57 13.95 26.32
N GLU A 135 -3.64 14.72 26.90
CA GLU A 135 -3.92 15.61 28.04
C GLU A 135 -4.97 16.68 27.71
N GLN A 136 -4.96 17.21 26.49
CA GLN A 136 -5.88 18.26 26.04
C GLN A 136 -7.27 17.72 25.66
N THR A 137 -7.33 16.55 25.02
CA THR A 137 -8.60 16.00 24.49
C THR A 137 -9.27 15.01 25.44
N GLY A 138 -8.53 14.44 26.39
CA GLY A 138 -8.95 13.31 27.22
C GLY A 138 -9.03 11.97 26.47
N GLN A 139 -8.70 11.97 25.16
CA GLN A 139 -8.83 10.81 24.29
C GLN A 139 -7.46 10.31 23.85
N ARG A 140 -7.30 8.98 23.78
CA ARG A 140 -6.07 8.35 23.30
C ARG A 140 -5.86 8.64 21.81
N VAL A 141 -4.61 8.79 21.40
CA VAL A 141 -4.18 9.23 20.07
C VAL A 141 -4.21 8.11 19.05
N VAL A 142 -4.63 8.45 17.84
CA VAL A 142 -4.58 7.60 16.66
C VAL A 142 -3.40 8.06 15.80
N ILE A 143 -2.53 7.13 15.41
CA ILE A 143 -1.34 7.42 14.59
C ILE A 143 -1.49 6.68 13.25
N LEU A 144 -1.49 7.42 12.16
CA LEU A 144 -1.61 6.88 10.80
C LEU A 144 -0.37 7.28 10.01
N VAL A 145 0.27 6.32 9.34
CA VAL A 145 1.48 6.58 8.55
C VAL A 145 1.31 6.01 7.16
N ASP A 146 1.37 6.87 6.14
CA ASP A 146 1.33 6.47 4.74
C ASP A 146 2.73 6.50 4.09
N GLU A 147 2.99 5.54 3.21
CA GLU A 147 4.25 5.30 2.51
C GLU A 147 5.49 5.37 3.42
N TYR A 148 5.44 4.65 4.55
CA TYR A 148 6.50 4.63 5.58
C TYR A 148 7.90 4.29 5.02
N ASP A 149 7.94 3.50 3.94
CA ASP A 149 9.13 2.95 3.31
C ASP A 149 9.74 3.86 2.24
N LYS A 150 9.04 4.91 1.81
CA LYS A 150 9.48 5.77 0.70
C LYS A 150 10.87 6.40 0.88
N PRO A 151 11.26 6.94 2.06
CA PRO A 151 12.62 7.46 2.25
C PRO A 151 13.68 6.37 2.05
N MET A 152 13.42 5.19 2.61
CA MET A 152 14.32 4.05 2.54
C MET A 152 14.45 3.49 1.12
N LEU A 153 13.35 3.46 0.36
CA LEU A 153 13.33 3.02 -1.04
C LEU A 153 14.07 3.97 -1.98
N GLN A 154 13.99 5.29 -1.76
CA GLN A 154 14.68 6.27 -2.60
C GLN A 154 16.17 6.38 -2.31
N ALA A 155 16.61 6.01 -1.09
CA ALA A 155 18.02 5.92 -0.72
C ALA A 155 18.69 4.62 -1.17
N ILE A 156 18.01 3.73 -1.92
CA ILE A 156 18.64 2.48 -2.35
C ILE A 156 19.82 2.76 -3.30
N GLY A 157 20.97 2.20 -2.96
CA GLY A 157 22.24 2.42 -3.65
C GLY A 157 23.14 3.44 -2.96
N ASP A 158 22.65 4.12 -1.93
CA ASP A 158 23.41 4.99 -1.04
C ASP A 158 23.29 4.46 0.41
N GLU A 159 24.30 3.69 0.84
CA GLU A 159 24.28 3.05 2.16
C GLU A 159 24.38 4.06 3.31
N GLU A 160 25.08 5.17 3.12
CA GLU A 160 25.22 6.20 4.16
C GLU A 160 23.87 6.89 4.38
N LEU A 161 23.23 7.34 3.30
CA LEU A 161 21.92 7.98 3.37
C LEU A 161 20.83 7.03 3.88
N GLN A 162 20.86 5.77 3.44
CA GLN A 162 19.91 4.76 3.90
C GLN A 162 20.06 4.48 5.40
N ASN A 163 21.29 4.38 5.91
CA ASN A 163 21.53 4.20 7.34
C ASN A 163 21.06 5.40 8.16
N GLU A 164 21.23 6.61 7.64
CA GLU A 164 20.76 7.82 8.29
C GLU A 164 19.23 7.89 8.38
N TYR A 165 18.52 7.62 7.29
CA TYR A 165 17.06 7.54 7.32
C TYR A 165 16.57 6.43 8.23
N ARG A 166 17.22 5.26 8.21
CA ARG A 166 16.89 4.12 9.09
C ARG A 166 16.98 4.52 10.56
N ASN A 167 18.08 5.16 10.95
CA ASN A 167 18.31 5.60 12.33
C ASN A 167 17.29 6.67 12.76
N THR A 168 16.98 7.61 11.87
CA THR A 168 15.98 8.67 12.12
C THR A 168 14.59 8.07 12.30
N LEU A 169 14.13 7.22 11.39
CA LEU A 169 12.82 6.57 11.47
C LEU A 169 12.73 5.63 12.68
N LYS A 170 13.80 4.87 12.98
CA LYS A 170 13.85 3.99 14.15
C LYS A 170 13.66 4.79 15.45
N ALA A 171 14.41 5.88 15.62
CA ALA A 171 14.28 6.76 16.78
C ALA A 171 12.85 7.35 16.86
N PHE A 172 12.34 7.86 15.74
CA PHE A 172 11.01 8.47 15.67
C PHE A 172 9.88 7.50 16.05
N TYR A 173 9.85 6.31 15.44
CA TYR A 173 8.77 5.34 15.69
C TYR A 173 8.91 4.63 17.04
N SER A 174 10.12 4.51 17.62
CA SER A 174 10.32 3.94 18.97
C SER A 174 9.49 4.67 20.05
N VAL A 175 9.17 5.95 19.82
CA VAL A 175 8.31 6.77 20.69
C VAL A 175 6.97 6.09 20.93
N MET A 176 6.37 5.46 19.92
CA MET A 176 5.06 4.82 20.00
C MET A 176 5.03 3.74 21.09
N LYS A 177 6.13 3.00 21.28
CA LYS A 177 6.25 2.01 22.36
C LYS A 177 6.28 2.66 23.74
N THR A 178 7.02 3.76 23.90
CA THR A 178 7.11 4.46 25.19
C THR A 178 5.83 5.21 25.56
N GLN A 179 5.04 5.61 24.56
CA GLN A 179 3.80 6.37 24.70
C GLN A 179 2.53 5.50 24.55
N ASP A 180 2.66 4.17 24.59
CA ASP A 180 1.55 3.20 24.41
C ASP A 180 0.30 3.55 25.24
N ARG A 181 0.48 3.97 26.50
CA ARG A 181 -0.62 4.38 27.39
C ARG A 181 -1.53 5.49 26.82
N TYR A 182 -0.99 6.32 25.93
CA TYR A 182 -1.66 7.45 25.30
C TYR A 182 -2.16 7.14 23.90
N ILE A 183 -1.88 5.95 23.35
CA ILE A 183 -2.21 5.59 21.97
C ILE A 183 -3.40 4.64 21.96
N ARG A 184 -4.38 4.93 21.10
CA ARG A 184 -5.55 4.09 20.85
C ARG A 184 -5.29 3.10 19.73
N PHE A 185 -4.65 3.58 18.67
CA PHE A 185 -4.49 2.87 17.42
C PHE A 185 -3.30 3.41 16.63
N GLY A 186 -2.55 2.53 16.00
CA GLY A 186 -1.40 2.81 15.14
C GLY A 186 -1.50 1.98 13.86
N PHE A 187 -1.49 2.62 12.69
CA PHE A 187 -1.54 1.91 11.41
C PHE A 187 -0.51 2.49 10.45
N LEU A 188 0.38 1.62 9.97
CA LEU A 188 1.44 1.96 9.05
C LEU A 188 1.26 1.20 7.75
N THR A 189 1.42 1.87 6.63
CA THR A 189 1.28 1.27 5.30
C THR A 189 2.39 1.70 4.36
N GLY A 190 2.72 0.84 3.40
CA GLY A 190 3.80 1.07 2.44
C GLY A 190 3.70 0.19 1.20
N GLY A 191 4.52 0.48 0.20
CA GLY A 191 4.62 -0.29 -1.04
C GLY A 191 5.32 -1.63 -0.86
N THR A 192 6.24 -1.71 0.11
CA THR A 192 7.09 -2.86 0.40
C THR A 192 7.17 -3.08 1.91
N LYS A 193 7.83 -4.17 2.33
CA LYS A 193 8.25 -4.42 3.71
C LYS A 193 9.70 -3.95 3.93
N PHE A 194 10.23 -3.12 3.03
CA PHE A 194 11.60 -2.65 3.11
C PHE A 194 11.83 -1.87 4.41
N GLY A 195 12.95 -2.17 5.07
CA GLY A 195 13.29 -1.59 6.37
C GLY A 195 12.33 -1.95 7.51
N LYS A 196 11.29 -2.79 7.32
CA LYS A 196 10.33 -3.10 8.39
C LYS A 196 11.04 -3.71 9.61
N VAL A 197 11.90 -4.70 9.39
CA VAL A 197 12.61 -5.41 10.47
C VAL A 197 13.54 -4.48 11.24
N SER A 198 14.27 -3.62 10.53
CA SER A 198 15.23 -2.70 11.15
C SER A 198 14.62 -1.42 11.71
N VAL A 199 13.76 -0.73 10.97
CA VAL A 199 13.08 0.51 11.38
C VAL A 199 12.13 0.23 12.54
N PHE A 200 11.43 -0.91 12.53
CA PHE A 200 10.52 -1.29 13.61
C PHE A 200 11.10 -2.33 14.57
N SER A 201 12.42 -2.52 14.60
CA SER A 201 13.07 -3.43 15.56
C SER A 201 12.70 -3.10 17.02
N ASP A 202 12.51 -1.82 17.32
CA ASP A 202 12.09 -1.38 18.66
C ASP A 202 10.56 -1.41 18.85
N LEU A 203 9.79 -1.60 17.77
CA LEU A 203 8.32 -1.68 17.68
C LEU A 203 7.86 -3.13 17.44
N ASN A 204 8.16 -4.00 18.38
CA ASN A 204 7.92 -5.44 18.28
C ASN A 204 6.45 -5.89 18.46
N ASN A 205 5.49 -4.95 18.49
CA ASN A 205 4.06 -5.19 18.69
C ASN A 205 3.20 -4.98 17.42
N LEU A 206 3.82 -4.71 16.26
CA LEU A 206 3.10 -4.52 15.00
C LEU A 206 2.58 -5.85 14.43
N ILE A 207 1.27 -5.95 14.26
CA ILE A 207 0.63 -7.08 13.57
C ILE A 207 0.69 -6.85 12.06
N ASP A 208 1.32 -7.78 11.34
CA ASP A 208 1.41 -7.75 9.88
C ASP A 208 0.15 -8.31 9.22
N LEU A 209 -0.62 -7.42 8.60
CA LEU A 209 -1.86 -7.76 7.90
C LEU A 209 -1.63 -8.21 6.45
N SER A 210 -0.41 -8.15 5.94
CA SER A 210 -0.16 -8.37 4.51
C SER A 210 -0.57 -9.77 4.04
N MET A 211 -0.38 -10.80 4.88
CA MET A 211 -0.78 -12.19 4.57
C MET A 211 -1.91 -12.69 5.48
N ASP A 212 -2.51 -11.79 6.26
CA ASP A 212 -3.55 -12.15 7.23
C ASP A 212 -4.82 -12.66 6.52
N ARG A 213 -5.40 -13.73 7.08
CA ARG A 213 -6.58 -14.40 6.50
C ARG A 213 -7.83 -13.52 6.54
N GLN A 214 -8.02 -12.77 7.63
CA GLN A 214 -9.21 -11.98 7.88
C GLN A 214 -9.19 -10.68 7.05
N PHE A 215 -8.02 -10.06 6.91
CA PHE A 215 -7.88 -8.75 6.26
C PHE A 215 -7.34 -8.81 4.82
N GLN A 216 -7.29 -10.00 4.21
CA GLN A 216 -6.72 -10.17 2.86
C GLN A 216 -7.37 -9.23 1.81
N THR A 217 -8.68 -8.99 1.90
CA THR A 217 -9.47 -8.18 0.97
C THR A 217 -9.66 -6.72 1.43
N LEU A 218 -8.96 -6.28 2.48
CA LEU A 218 -9.05 -4.90 3.02
C LEU A 218 -8.65 -3.84 1.97
N CYS A 219 -7.74 -4.22 1.07
CA CYS A 219 -7.36 -3.45 -0.11
C CYS A 219 -7.48 -4.31 -1.36
N GLY A 220 -7.76 -3.70 -2.51
CA GLY A 220 -8.12 -4.42 -3.73
C GLY A 220 -9.62 -4.70 -3.84
N MET A 221 -10.03 -5.24 -4.98
CA MET A 221 -11.41 -5.62 -5.25
C MET A 221 -11.52 -7.12 -5.50
N THR A 222 -12.57 -7.74 -4.98
CA THR A 222 -12.91 -9.14 -5.27
C THR A 222 -13.86 -9.21 -6.47
N ASP A 223 -13.91 -10.38 -7.09
CA ASP A 223 -14.87 -10.70 -8.16
C ASP A 223 -16.33 -10.39 -7.75
N LYS A 224 -16.72 -10.81 -6.53
CA LYS A 224 -18.04 -10.51 -5.97
C LYS A 224 -18.33 -9.00 -5.89
N GLU A 225 -17.35 -8.21 -5.48
CA GLU A 225 -17.50 -6.75 -5.40
C GLU A 225 -17.63 -6.11 -6.79
N ILE A 226 -16.95 -6.66 -7.80
CA ILE A 226 -17.11 -6.19 -9.17
C ILE A 226 -18.56 -6.33 -9.61
N HIS A 227 -19.14 -7.51 -9.46
CA HIS A 227 -20.55 -7.77 -9.80
C HIS A 227 -21.56 -7.02 -8.92
N THR A 228 -21.15 -6.58 -7.72
CA THR A 228 -22.02 -5.80 -6.83
C THR A 228 -22.06 -4.32 -7.22
N TYR A 229 -20.91 -3.75 -7.60
CA TYR A 229 -20.76 -2.30 -7.78
C TYR A 229 -20.62 -1.85 -9.24
N PHE A 230 -20.26 -2.76 -10.16
CA PHE A 230 -19.84 -2.44 -11.52
C PHE A 230 -20.52 -3.30 -12.58
N GLU A 231 -21.74 -3.78 -12.33
CA GLU A 231 -22.49 -4.60 -13.28
C GLU A 231 -22.85 -3.84 -14.57
N GLU A 232 -23.28 -2.58 -14.44
CA GLU A 232 -23.62 -1.72 -15.58
C GLU A 232 -22.45 -1.54 -16.58
N PRO A 233 -21.23 -1.16 -16.16
CA PRO A 233 -20.11 -1.03 -17.11
C PRO A 233 -19.66 -2.36 -17.72
N LEU A 234 -19.89 -3.53 -17.09
CA LEU A 234 -19.61 -4.83 -17.72
C LEU A 234 -20.49 -5.02 -18.97
N HIS A 235 -21.78 -4.70 -18.88
CA HIS A 235 -22.69 -4.75 -20.03
C HIS A 235 -22.31 -3.72 -21.11
N GLN A 236 -21.93 -2.50 -20.72
CA GLN A 236 -21.50 -1.47 -21.67
C GLN A 236 -20.24 -1.91 -22.44
N ILE A 237 -19.28 -2.56 -21.77
CA ILE A 237 -18.11 -3.12 -22.43
C ILE A 237 -18.51 -4.25 -23.40
N ALA A 238 -19.46 -5.11 -23.01
CA ALA A 238 -19.95 -6.21 -23.86
C ALA A 238 -20.53 -5.67 -25.17
N GLU A 239 -21.38 -4.65 -25.08
CA GLU A 239 -21.97 -3.94 -26.22
C GLU A 239 -20.89 -3.27 -27.09
N ASN A 240 -19.94 -2.55 -26.47
CA ASN A 240 -18.88 -1.84 -27.18
C ASN A 240 -17.98 -2.79 -28.00
N TYR A 241 -17.66 -3.96 -27.45
CA TYR A 241 -16.82 -4.96 -28.13
C TYR A 241 -17.61 -5.94 -29.00
N GLY A 242 -18.95 -5.92 -28.96
CA GLY A 242 -19.79 -6.87 -29.67
C GLY A 242 -19.61 -8.32 -29.20
N ILE A 243 -19.36 -8.52 -27.90
CA ILE A 243 -19.12 -9.83 -27.27
C ILE A 243 -20.16 -10.09 -26.18
N THR A 244 -20.25 -11.34 -25.72
CA THR A 244 -21.16 -11.73 -24.64
C THR A 244 -20.67 -11.21 -23.29
N TYR A 245 -21.60 -11.11 -22.33
CA TYR A 245 -21.27 -10.75 -20.95
C TYR A 245 -20.24 -11.70 -20.32
N ASP A 246 -20.38 -13.01 -20.55
CA ASP A 246 -19.45 -14.02 -20.02
C ASP A 246 -18.04 -13.84 -20.60
N GLU A 247 -17.92 -13.48 -21.89
CA GLU A 247 -16.64 -13.17 -22.53
C GLU A 247 -15.98 -11.91 -21.95
N VAL A 248 -16.77 -10.87 -21.61
CA VAL A 248 -16.23 -9.68 -20.90
C VAL A 248 -15.70 -10.07 -19.54
N CYS A 249 -16.46 -10.85 -18.76
CA CYS A 249 -16.06 -11.27 -17.42
C CYS A 249 -14.79 -12.11 -17.46
N LEU A 250 -14.69 -13.05 -18.41
CA LEU A 250 -13.50 -13.85 -18.62
C LEU A 250 -12.30 -12.97 -19.00
N ARG A 251 -12.47 -12.04 -19.95
CA ARG A 251 -11.39 -11.15 -20.40
C ARG A 251 -10.93 -10.19 -19.30
N LEU A 252 -11.86 -9.69 -18.49
CA LEU A 252 -11.55 -8.86 -17.32
C LEU A 252 -10.73 -9.64 -16.30
N LYS A 253 -11.14 -10.88 -16.01
CA LYS A 253 -10.43 -11.78 -15.09
C LYS A 253 -9.02 -12.09 -15.59
N GLU A 254 -8.86 -12.50 -16.84
CA GLU A 254 -7.54 -12.78 -17.43
C GLU A 254 -6.60 -11.55 -17.42
N ARG A 255 -7.16 -10.35 -17.64
CA ARG A 255 -6.34 -9.13 -17.77
C ARG A 255 -6.02 -8.49 -16.43
N TYR A 256 -6.90 -8.57 -15.42
CA TYR A 256 -6.77 -7.80 -14.19
C TYR A 256 -6.87 -8.60 -12.88
N ASP A 257 -7.41 -9.82 -12.87
CA ASP A 257 -7.47 -10.68 -11.67
C ASP A 257 -6.15 -11.43 -11.43
N GLY A 258 -5.88 -11.76 -10.18
CA GLY A 258 -4.91 -12.81 -9.86
C GLY A 258 -3.91 -12.45 -8.79
N TYR A 259 -4.01 -11.27 -8.19
CA TYR A 259 -3.22 -10.93 -7.01
C TYR A 259 -3.70 -11.76 -5.82
N ARG A 260 -2.76 -12.44 -5.17
CA ARG A 260 -2.98 -13.33 -4.03
C ARG A 260 -1.86 -13.10 -3.04
N PHE A 261 -2.23 -12.62 -1.85
CA PHE A 261 -1.28 -12.23 -0.81
C PHE A 261 -1.05 -13.32 0.25
N ARG A 262 -1.70 -14.48 0.14
CA ARG A 262 -1.52 -15.63 1.04
C ARG A 262 -1.82 -16.94 0.33
N GLN A 263 -1.28 -18.04 0.85
CA GLN A 263 -1.60 -19.40 0.41
C GLN A 263 -3.11 -19.66 0.50
N ASN A 264 -3.69 -20.21 -0.57
CA ASN A 264 -5.14 -20.43 -0.71
C ASN A 264 -5.98 -19.18 -0.37
N GLY A 265 -5.47 -18.01 -0.74
CA GLY A 265 -6.15 -16.72 -0.59
C GLY A 265 -7.12 -16.42 -1.73
N THR A 266 -8.01 -15.47 -1.47
CA THR A 266 -8.92 -14.88 -2.46
C THR A 266 -8.10 -14.10 -3.48
N ASN A 267 -8.39 -14.31 -4.77
CA ASN A 267 -7.80 -13.47 -5.81
C ASN A 267 -8.40 -12.07 -5.77
N LEU A 268 -7.55 -11.08 -6.02
CA LEU A 268 -7.90 -9.68 -6.00
C LEU A 268 -7.50 -9.03 -7.32
N TYR A 269 -8.30 -8.05 -7.69
CA TYR A 269 -8.06 -7.15 -8.79
C TYR A 269 -7.41 -5.86 -8.28
N ASN A 270 -6.53 -5.29 -9.09
CA ASN A 270 -6.02 -3.95 -8.84
C ASN A 270 -7.13 -2.91 -9.11
N PRO A 271 -7.52 -2.09 -8.12
CA PRO A 271 -8.59 -1.10 -8.29
C PRO A 271 -8.32 -0.08 -9.39
N PHE A 272 -7.06 0.32 -9.59
CA PHE A 272 -6.75 1.34 -10.57
C PHE A 272 -6.98 0.84 -12.00
N SER A 273 -6.52 -0.36 -12.35
CA SER A 273 -6.75 -0.92 -13.68
C SER A 273 -8.24 -1.08 -13.96
N LEU A 274 -8.99 -1.66 -13.02
CA LEU A 274 -10.43 -1.84 -13.14
C LEU A 274 -11.18 -0.54 -13.33
N LEU A 275 -10.95 0.45 -12.47
CA LEU A 275 -11.65 1.73 -12.55
C LEU A 275 -11.34 2.46 -13.86
N ASN A 276 -10.11 2.35 -14.38
CA ASN A 276 -9.79 2.90 -15.69
C ASN A 276 -10.52 2.18 -16.82
N THR A 277 -10.55 0.84 -16.81
CA THR A 277 -11.32 0.05 -17.77
C THR A 277 -12.81 0.40 -17.77
N PHE A 278 -13.43 0.54 -16.59
CA PHE A 278 -14.84 0.90 -16.50
C PHE A 278 -15.11 2.35 -16.92
N ARG A 279 -14.14 3.25 -16.75
CA ARG A 279 -14.25 4.63 -17.23
C ARG A 279 -14.09 4.74 -18.74
N SER A 280 -13.09 4.07 -19.32
CA SER A 280 -12.80 4.11 -20.76
C SER A 280 -13.72 3.20 -21.57
N LEU A 281 -14.34 2.21 -20.92
CA LEU A 281 -15.00 1.07 -21.55
C LEU A 281 -14.04 0.26 -22.46
N GLU A 282 -12.75 0.30 -22.14
CA GLU A 282 -11.68 -0.31 -22.92
C GLU A 282 -10.70 -1.10 -22.05
N PHE A 283 -10.23 -2.23 -22.60
CA PHE A 283 -9.12 -2.98 -22.00
C PHE A 283 -7.79 -2.32 -22.36
N GLY A 284 -6.99 -1.98 -21.34
CA GLY A 284 -5.68 -1.36 -21.49
C GLY A 284 -4.68 -1.81 -20.43
N SER A 285 -3.51 -1.17 -20.40
CA SER A 285 -2.41 -1.43 -19.45
C SER A 285 -2.20 -0.25 -18.49
N TYR A 286 -3.22 0.02 -17.68
CA TYR A 286 -3.34 1.21 -16.85
C TYR A 286 -2.46 1.23 -15.59
N TRP A 287 -2.21 0.09 -14.94
CA TRP A 287 -1.34 0.03 -13.77
C TRP A 287 0.12 0.15 -14.17
N PHE A 288 0.52 -0.60 -15.20
CA PHE A 288 1.92 -0.69 -15.62
C PHE A 288 2.47 0.64 -16.17
N GLU A 289 1.67 1.39 -16.95
CA GLU A 289 2.09 2.64 -17.60
C GLU A 289 2.43 3.78 -16.64
N THR A 290 2.18 3.61 -15.34
CA THR A 290 2.25 4.72 -14.38
C THR A 290 3.53 4.79 -13.57
N GLY A 291 4.57 4.19 -14.15
CA GLY A 291 5.94 4.24 -13.67
C GLY A 291 6.29 2.93 -13.00
N THR A 292 6.89 2.03 -13.77
CA THR A 292 7.73 0.98 -13.21
C THR A 292 8.95 1.65 -12.58
N PRO A 293 9.29 1.33 -11.32
CA PRO A 293 10.43 1.94 -10.67
C PRO A 293 11.69 1.66 -11.49
N THR A 294 12.41 2.72 -11.90
CA THR A 294 13.74 2.60 -12.51
C THR A 294 14.69 1.76 -11.65
N TYR A 295 14.48 1.81 -10.33
CA TYR A 295 15.15 0.94 -9.36
C TYR A 295 14.97 -0.56 -9.65
N LEU A 296 13.79 -1.03 -10.05
CA LEU A 296 13.57 -2.46 -10.32
C LEU A 296 14.44 -2.96 -11.47
N VAL A 297 14.60 -2.14 -12.51
CA VAL A 297 15.48 -2.46 -13.64
C VAL A 297 16.93 -2.49 -13.20
N LYS A 298 17.36 -1.46 -12.45
CA LYS A 298 18.71 -1.39 -11.90
C LYS A 298 19.00 -2.62 -11.04
N LEU A 299 18.06 -3.00 -10.17
CA LEU A 299 18.15 -4.16 -9.30
C LEU A 299 18.35 -5.46 -10.09
N LEU A 300 17.49 -5.70 -11.08
CA LEU A 300 17.56 -6.90 -11.92
C LEU A 300 18.87 -6.96 -12.73
N LYS A 301 19.36 -5.81 -13.22
CA LYS A 301 20.64 -5.70 -13.93
C LYS A 301 21.84 -5.96 -13.03
N ASP A 302 21.89 -5.31 -11.87
CA ASP A 302 23.00 -5.42 -10.92
C ASP A 302 23.16 -6.87 -10.40
N ASN A 303 22.06 -7.64 -10.39
CA ASN A 303 22.02 -9.04 -9.98
C ASN A 303 22.24 -10.05 -11.13
N ASN A 304 22.38 -9.62 -12.39
CA ASN A 304 22.39 -10.51 -13.57
C ASN A 304 21.22 -11.51 -13.58
N PHE A 305 20.05 -11.10 -13.09
CA PHE A 305 18.94 -12.02 -12.87
C PHE A 305 18.38 -12.56 -14.20
N CYS A 306 18.18 -13.87 -14.27
CA CYS A 306 17.64 -14.54 -15.46
C CYS A 306 16.10 -14.47 -15.43
N LEU A 307 15.47 -13.86 -16.43
CA LEU A 307 14.02 -13.63 -16.44
C LEU A 307 13.16 -14.91 -16.34
N PRO A 308 13.52 -16.05 -16.97
CA PRO A 308 12.80 -17.32 -16.78
C PRO A 308 12.75 -17.80 -15.32
N ASP A 309 13.72 -17.40 -14.50
CA ASP A 309 13.82 -17.85 -13.10
C ASP A 309 12.82 -17.13 -12.19
N LEU A 310 12.22 -16.02 -12.65
CA LEU A 310 11.19 -15.27 -11.91
C LEU A 310 9.94 -16.10 -11.60
N THR A 311 9.65 -17.11 -12.42
CA THR A 311 8.42 -17.91 -12.32
C THR A 311 8.68 -19.41 -12.16
N SER A 312 9.93 -19.85 -12.19
CA SER A 312 10.30 -21.27 -12.10
C SER A 312 10.82 -21.66 -10.71
N GLU A 313 11.44 -20.73 -9.97
CA GLU A 313 11.99 -21.02 -8.65
C GLU A 313 10.94 -20.93 -7.54
N GLY A 314 10.98 -21.91 -6.64
CA GLY A 314 10.22 -21.90 -5.40
C GLY A 314 10.93 -21.06 -4.34
N VAL A 315 10.19 -20.23 -3.62
CA VAL A 315 10.72 -19.36 -2.55
C VAL A 315 10.09 -19.67 -1.21
N THR A 316 10.83 -19.47 -0.12
CA THR A 316 10.29 -19.65 1.24
C THR A 316 9.54 -18.39 1.70
N ALA A 317 8.74 -18.51 2.77
CA ALA A 317 8.10 -17.35 3.39
C ALA A 317 9.13 -16.31 3.87
N GLU A 318 10.27 -16.75 4.38
CA GLU A 318 11.35 -15.88 4.88
C GLU A 318 11.88 -15.02 3.73
N THR A 319 12.16 -15.64 2.58
CA THR A 319 12.59 -14.96 1.36
C THR A 319 11.60 -13.90 0.90
N LEU A 320 10.29 -14.14 0.99
CA LEU A 320 9.28 -13.14 0.60
C LEU A 320 9.24 -11.92 1.53
N THR A 321 9.78 -12.04 2.75
CA THR A 321 9.79 -10.99 3.76
C THR A 321 11.14 -10.31 3.93
N ASP A 322 12.24 -10.96 3.55
CA ASP A 322 13.59 -10.42 3.64
C ASP A 322 13.89 -9.50 2.44
N VAL A 323 13.67 -8.22 2.65
CA VAL A 323 14.00 -7.17 1.68
C VAL A 323 15.31 -6.47 2.03
N GLU A 324 15.93 -6.79 3.17
CA GLU A 324 17.19 -6.15 3.57
C GLU A 324 18.36 -6.76 2.78
N SER A 325 18.26 -8.03 2.38
CA SER A 325 19.18 -8.71 1.47
C SER A 325 18.82 -8.56 -0.03
N PHE A 326 18.18 -7.44 -0.43
CA PHE A 326 17.72 -7.25 -1.81
C PHE A 326 18.86 -7.35 -2.86
N LYS A 327 20.12 -7.13 -2.44
CA LYS A 327 21.32 -7.31 -3.27
C LYS A 327 21.58 -8.76 -3.67
N ASP A 328 21.00 -9.72 -2.95
CA ASP A 328 21.18 -11.16 -3.18
C ASP A 328 19.89 -11.83 -3.66
N ASN A 329 18.72 -11.22 -3.42
CA ASN A 329 17.44 -11.76 -3.87
C ASN A 329 16.43 -10.67 -4.29
N PRO A 330 16.30 -10.38 -5.60
CA PRO A 330 15.35 -9.39 -6.08
C PRO A 330 13.88 -9.87 -6.06
N ILE A 331 13.62 -11.17 -5.89
CA ILE A 331 12.27 -11.75 -5.97
C ILE A 331 11.35 -11.14 -4.91
N ALA A 332 11.85 -10.91 -3.70
CA ALA A 332 11.09 -10.29 -2.61
C ALA A 332 10.57 -8.89 -3.00
N VAL A 333 11.44 -8.07 -3.58
CA VAL A 333 11.11 -6.71 -4.04
C VAL A 333 10.08 -6.78 -5.18
N ILE A 334 10.27 -7.67 -6.15
CA ILE A 334 9.39 -7.83 -7.32
C ILE A 334 7.99 -8.30 -6.88
N TYR A 335 7.91 -9.24 -5.93
CA TYR A 335 6.66 -9.68 -5.33
C TYR A 335 5.96 -8.56 -4.56
N GLN A 336 6.67 -7.89 -3.65
CA GLN A 336 6.07 -6.86 -2.80
C GLN A 336 5.62 -5.63 -3.61
N SER A 337 6.36 -5.27 -4.66
CA SER A 337 5.98 -4.19 -5.58
C SER A 337 4.82 -4.55 -6.51
N GLY A 338 4.37 -5.81 -6.53
CA GLY A 338 3.17 -6.29 -7.23
C GLY A 338 3.40 -6.86 -8.62
N TYR A 339 4.66 -7.05 -9.06
CA TYR A 339 4.93 -7.68 -10.36
C TYR A 339 4.80 -9.20 -10.31
N LEU A 340 5.00 -9.80 -9.13
CA LEU A 340 4.75 -11.22 -8.89
C LEU A 340 3.68 -11.40 -7.82
N THR A 341 3.02 -12.56 -7.85
CA THR A 341 2.02 -13.00 -6.88
C THR A 341 2.19 -14.48 -6.57
N ILE A 342 1.62 -14.94 -5.46
CA ILE A 342 1.56 -16.37 -5.13
C ILE A 342 0.61 -17.08 -6.11
N LYS A 343 1.11 -18.09 -6.82
CA LYS A 343 0.31 -18.97 -7.70
C LYS A 343 0.02 -20.30 -7.03
N GLU A 344 1.04 -20.91 -6.46
CA GLU A 344 0.96 -22.20 -5.79
C GLU A 344 1.69 -22.14 -4.44
N TYR A 345 1.31 -23.03 -3.53
CA TYR A 345 1.97 -23.24 -2.26
C TYR A 345 2.07 -24.73 -2.01
N ASP A 346 3.29 -25.20 -1.79
CA ASP A 346 3.61 -26.56 -1.39
C ASP A 346 3.74 -26.61 0.13
N GLU A 347 2.80 -27.26 0.79
CA GLU A 347 2.74 -27.35 2.25
C GLU A 347 3.80 -28.31 2.83
N GLU A 348 4.22 -29.32 2.06
CA GLU A 348 5.21 -30.30 2.52
C GLU A 348 6.60 -29.65 2.63
N PHE A 349 6.96 -28.83 1.65
CA PHE A 349 8.26 -28.16 1.62
C PHE A 349 8.22 -26.70 2.11
N ASN A 350 7.03 -26.17 2.43
CA ASN A 350 6.80 -24.76 2.77
C ASN A 350 7.32 -23.80 1.68
N ILE A 351 7.08 -24.15 0.42
CA ILE A 351 7.58 -23.43 -0.75
C ILE A 351 6.43 -22.73 -1.48
N TYR A 352 6.62 -21.46 -1.77
CA TYR A 352 5.73 -20.66 -2.62
C TYR A 352 6.26 -20.65 -4.05
N ARG A 353 5.37 -20.84 -5.03
CA ARG A 353 5.69 -20.59 -6.44
C ARG A 353 5.03 -19.31 -6.88
N LEU A 354 5.84 -18.43 -7.44
CA LEU A 354 5.40 -17.11 -7.87
C LEU A 354 5.17 -17.07 -9.38
N GLY A 355 4.32 -16.14 -9.79
CA GLY A 355 4.10 -15.84 -11.20
C GLY A 355 3.51 -14.45 -11.39
N PHE A 356 3.41 -13.99 -12.63
CA PHE A 356 2.71 -12.74 -12.91
C PHE A 356 1.25 -12.81 -12.48
N PRO A 357 0.68 -11.78 -11.84
CA PRO A 357 -0.70 -11.80 -11.39
C PRO A 357 -1.66 -12.01 -12.56
N ASN A 358 -1.47 -11.27 -13.65
CA ASN A 358 -2.39 -11.21 -14.79
C ASN A 358 -1.67 -10.85 -16.10
N LYS A 359 -2.41 -10.83 -17.22
CA LYS A 359 -1.87 -10.48 -18.54
C LYS A 359 -1.33 -9.06 -18.60
N GLU A 360 -1.97 -8.08 -17.95
CA GLU A 360 -1.50 -6.69 -17.94
C GLU A 360 -0.06 -6.58 -17.40
N VAL A 361 0.20 -7.20 -16.26
CA VAL A 361 1.52 -7.15 -15.63
C VAL A 361 2.53 -7.95 -16.43
N ALA A 362 2.18 -9.14 -16.92
CA ALA A 362 3.09 -9.95 -17.74
C ALA A 362 3.52 -9.22 -19.03
N GLU A 363 2.55 -8.69 -19.79
CA GLU A 363 2.80 -7.94 -21.03
C GLU A 363 3.64 -6.68 -20.76
N GLY A 364 3.25 -5.91 -19.74
CA GLY A 364 3.96 -4.69 -19.37
C GLY A 364 5.40 -4.96 -18.95
N PHE A 365 5.60 -5.95 -18.08
CA PHE A 365 6.91 -6.30 -17.53
C PHE A 365 7.88 -6.74 -18.63
N ILE A 366 7.42 -7.62 -19.53
CA ILE A 366 8.22 -8.05 -20.68
C ILE A 366 8.56 -6.86 -21.58
N LYS A 367 7.54 -6.09 -22.01
CA LYS A 367 7.74 -4.93 -22.91
C LYS A 367 8.72 -3.91 -22.33
N TYR A 368 8.70 -3.72 -21.01
CA TYR A 368 9.56 -2.77 -20.33
C TYR A 368 10.98 -3.27 -20.13
N LEU A 369 11.20 -4.56 -19.84
CA LEU A 369 12.53 -5.11 -19.64
C LEU A 369 13.26 -5.43 -20.93
N VAL A 370 12.56 -5.75 -22.02
CA VAL A 370 13.19 -6.10 -23.31
C VAL A 370 14.23 -5.07 -23.77
N PRO A 371 13.98 -3.75 -23.79
CA PRO A 371 14.99 -2.75 -24.18
C PRO A 371 16.26 -2.75 -23.29
N TYR A 372 16.14 -3.23 -22.06
CA TYR A 372 17.23 -3.21 -21.08
C TYR A 372 18.10 -4.47 -21.11
N TYR A 373 17.54 -5.60 -21.55
CA TYR A 373 18.18 -6.92 -21.63
C TYR A 373 18.57 -7.33 -23.04
N MET A 374 17.89 -6.77 -24.05
CA MET A 374 18.22 -6.93 -25.45
C MET A 374 18.63 -5.56 -25.97
N PRO A 375 19.93 -5.25 -26.13
CA PRO A 375 20.34 -4.03 -26.79
C PRO A 375 19.82 -4.07 -28.22
N ILE A 376 18.73 -3.35 -28.47
CA ILE A 376 18.30 -3.05 -29.84
C ILE A 376 19.43 -2.18 -30.39
N LYS A 377 20.19 -2.71 -31.34
CA LYS A 377 21.02 -1.85 -32.18
C LYS A 377 20.04 -0.89 -32.86
N ASP A 378 20.29 0.41 -32.78
CA ASP A 378 19.55 1.50 -33.47
C ASP A 378 19.58 1.39 -35.02
N SER A 379 19.75 0.19 -35.56
CA SER A 379 19.82 -0.12 -36.97
C SER A 379 18.83 -1.22 -37.32
N GLU A 380 17.53 -0.97 -37.12
CA GLU A 380 16.45 -1.62 -37.89
C GLU A 380 15.11 -0.92 -37.62
N SER A 381 15.11 0.42 -37.78
CA SER A 381 13.90 1.09 -38.26
C SER A 381 13.77 0.76 -39.75
N VAL A 382 13.11 -0.35 -40.07
CA VAL A 382 12.70 -0.66 -41.45
C VAL A 382 11.18 -0.70 -41.47
N TYR A 383 10.64 0.47 -41.82
CA TYR A 383 9.33 0.80 -42.39
C TYR A 383 8.05 0.24 -41.76
#